data_AF-A0A7S0F119-F1
#
_entry.id   AF-A0A7S0F119-F1
#
_cell.length_a   1.000
_cell.length_b   1.000
_cell.length_c   1.000
_cell.angle_alpha   90.00
_cell.angle_beta   90.00
_cell.angle_gamma   90.00
#
_symmetry.space_group_name_H-M   'P 1'
#
loop_
_entity.id
_entity.type
_entity.pdbx_description
1 polymer ?
#
loop_
_entity_poly.entity_id
_entity_poly.type
_entity_poly.pdbx_seq_one_letter_code
_entity_poly.pdbx_strand_id
1 'polypeptide(L)'
;AALSSMKHQARYLELQDQADELDRHITALELLQGYGISKSIGFVQDCRKDAEICYSTIRSMCRYQVRQEARNQSAFRRLQKDLFGSRDAGEEFDGLVALAFDFLDVERCRLIFMESLLDANMFSLAYEVMQNSISSISSPSGQLVSGYVSL
;
A
#
# COMPACT_ATOMS: atom_id res chain seq x y z
N ALA A 1 -38.41 24.39 6.89
CA ALA A 1 -37.13 24.96 6.43
C ALA A 1 -35.92 24.28 7.10
N ALA A 2 -35.78 24.32 8.43
CA ALA A 2 -34.63 23.71 9.12
C ALA A 2 -34.48 22.18 8.90
N LEU A 3 -35.59 21.42 8.98
CA LEU A 3 -35.59 19.97 8.77
C LEU A 3 -35.25 19.53 7.32
N SER A 4 -35.56 20.34 6.30
CA SER A 4 -35.16 20.03 4.91
C SER A 4 -33.70 20.37 4.67
N SER A 5 -33.21 21.47 5.28
CA SER A 5 -31.79 21.85 5.26
C SER A 5 -30.90 20.78 5.92
N MET A 6 -31.31 20.22 7.06
CA MET A 6 -30.57 19.14 7.74
C MET A 6 -30.56 17.84 6.93
N LYS A 7 -31.67 17.49 6.26
CA LYS A 7 -31.72 16.31 5.36
C LYS A 7 -30.83 16.47 4.14
N HIS A 8 -30.73 17.68 3.58
CA HIS A 8 -29.83 17.95 2.45
C HIS A 8 -28.36 17.92 2.88
N GLN A 9 -28.05 18.40 4.07
CA GLN A 9 -26.70 18.33 4.63
C GLN A 9 -26.25 16.89 4.92
N ALA A 10 -27.11 16.05 5.50
CA ALA A 10 -26.81 14.64 5.72
C ALA A 10 -26.57 13.89 4.39
N ARG A 11 -27.44 14.09 3.40
CA ARG A 11 -27.29 13.49 2.07
C ARG A 11 -26.02 13.96 1.34
N TYR A 12 -25.63 15.22 1.54
CA TYR A 12 -24.39 15.74 0.97
C TYR A 12 -23.16 15.05 1.56
N LEU A 13 -23.11 14.85 2.88
CA LEU A 13 -22.03 14.13 3.54
C LEU A 13 -21.94 12.67 3.09
N GLU A 14 -23.08 11.97 2.99
CA GLU A 14 -23.11 10.59 2.47
C GLU A 14 -22.58 10.49 1.04
N LEU A 15 -22.92 11.45 0.18
CA LEU A 15 -22.40 11.49 -1.19
C LEU A 15 -20.91 11.83 -1.24
N GLN A 16 -20.44 12.66 -0.32
CA GLN A 16 -19.02 12.98 -0.19
C GLN A 16 -18.23 11.75 0.25
N ASP A 17 -18.69 11.03 1.28
CA ASP A 17 -18.05 9.79 1.75
C ASP A 17 -17.98 8.73 0.62
N GLN A 18 -19.06 8.61 -0.18
CA GLN A 18 -19.08 7.73 -1.34
C GLN A 18 -18.09 8.16 -2.44
N ALA A 19 -17.94 9.47 -2.67
CA ALA A 19 -16.98 9.99 -3.64
C ALA A 19 -15.54 9.70 -3.18
N ASP A 20 -15.25 9.95 -1.90
CA ASP A 20 -13.93 9.70 -1.30
C ASP A 20 -13.59 8.19 -1.31
N GLU A 21 -14.57 7.31 -1.07
CA GLU A 21 -14.39 5.86 -1.20
C GLU A 21 -14.09 5.44 -2.65
N LEU A 22 -14.83 5.98 -3.62
CA LEU A 22 -14.59 5.70 -5.04
C LEU A 22 -13.20 6.19 -5.49
N ASP A 23 -12.77 7.35 -5.01
CA ASP A 23 -11.44 7.91 -5.33
C ASP A 23 -10.31 7.01 -4.82
N ARG A 24 -10.44 6.48 -3.60
CA ARG A 24 -9.51 5.47 -3.06
C ARG A 24 -9.48 4.20 -3.90
N HIS A 25 -10.64 3.70 -4.32
CA HIS A 25 -10.75 2.53 -5.18
C HIS A 25 -10.12 2.75 -6.56
N ILE A 26 -10.33 3.92 -7.17
CA ILE A 26 -9.72 4.29 -8.46
C ILE A 26 -8.21 4.33 -8.31
N THR A 27 -7.70 5.03 -7.30
CA THR A 27 -6.26 5.12 -7.01
C THR A 27 -5.64 3.73 -6.85
N ALA A 28 -6.29 2.83 -6.10
CA ALA A 28 -5.83 1.46 -5.94
C ALA A 28 -5.77 0.70 -7.27
N LEU A 29 -6.77 0.86 -8.14
CA LEU A 29 -6.80 0.22 -9.46
C LEU A 29 -5.73 0.77 -10.41
N GLU A 30 -5.47 2.07 -10.39
CA GLU A 30 -4.41 2.71 -11.19
C GLU A 30 -3.03 2.20 -10.79
N LEU A 31 -2.78 2.05 -9.48
CA LEU A 31 -1.56 1.41 -8.97
C LEU A 31 -1.43 -0.02 -9.49
N LEU A 32 -2.47 -0.85 -9.32
CA LEU A 32 -2.47 -2.23 -9.81
C LEU A 32 -2.18 -2.30 -11.32
N GLN A 33 -2.77 -1.40 -12.11
CA GLN A 33 -2.55 -1.32 -13.54
C GLN A 33 -1.09 -0.99 -13.88
N GLY A 34 -0.43 -0.14 -13.09
CA GLY A 34 1.00 0.15 -13.21
C GLY A 34 1.91 -1.08 -13.08
N TYR A 35 1.45 -2.13 -12.39
CA TYR A 35 2.12 -3.42 -12.25
C TYR A 35 1.54 -4.51 -13.17
N GLY A 36 0.82 -4.11 -14.22
CA GLY A 36 0.24 -5.03 -15.21
C GLY A 36 -0.96 -5.83 -14.70
N ILE A 37 -1.58 -5.42 -13.59
CA ILE A 37 -2.72 -6.12 -12.99
C ILE A 37 -4.00 -5.34 -13.34
N SER A 38 -4.83 -5.93 -14.21
CA SER A 38 -6.14 -5.37 -14.53
C SER A 38 -7.23 -6.02 -13.67
N LYS A 39 -7.95 -5.21 -12.90
CA LYS A 39 -9.10 -5.59 -12.06
C LYS A 39 -10.24 -4.59 -12.28
N SER A 40 -11.47 -5.02 -12.02
CA SER A 40 -12.64 -4.14 -12.06
C SER A 40 -12.85 -3.44 -10.73
N ILE A 41 -13.68 -2.39 -10.70
CA ILE A 41 -14.06 -1.75 -9.43
C ILE A 41 -14.80 -2.71 -8.48
N GLY A 42 -15.56 -3.66 -9.02
CA GLY A 42 -16.21 -4.70 -8.22
C GLY A 42 -15.20 -5.57 -7.46
N PHE A 43 -13.97 -5.74 -7.97
CA PHE A 43 -12.93 -6.47 -7.25
C PHE A 43 -12.55 -5.80 -5.93
N VAL A 44 -12.29 -4.49 -5.94
CA VAL A 44 -11.91 -3.75 -4.72
C VAL A 44 -13.09 -3.59 -3.76
N GLN A 45 -14.32 -3.49 -4.27
CA GLN A 45 -15.53 -3.50 -3.43
C GLN A 45 -15.75 -4.84 -2.70
N ASP A 46 -15.40 -5.95 -3.34
CA ASP A 46 -15.64 -7.31 -2.82
C ASP A 46 -14.40 -7.97 -2.19
N CYS A 47 -13.25 -7.29 -2.19
CA CYS A 47 -11.95 -7.88 -1.85
C CYS A 47 -11.89 -8.50 -0.44
N ARG A 48 -12.65 -7.95 0.52
CA ARG A 48 -12.76 -8.44 1.90
C ARG A 48 -13.34 -9.86 2.00
N LYS A 49 -14.00 -10.38 0.95
CA LYS A 49 -14.57 -11.74 0.93
C LYS A 49 -13.48 -12.81 0.92
N ASP A 50 -12.28 -12.50 0.42
CA ASP A 50 -11.18 -13.46 0.30
C ASP A 50 -9.82 -12.76 0.41
N ALA A 51 -9.19 -12.90 1.59
CA ALA A 51 -7.87 -12.34 1.87
C ALA A 51 -6.76 -12.97 1.00
N GLU A 52 -6.86 -14.24 0.63
CA GLU A 52 -5.81 -14.91 -0.15
C GLU A 52 -5.74 -14.38 -1.58
N ILE A 53 -6.86 -13.99 -2.18
CA ILE A 53 -6.87 -13.33 -3.48
C ILE A 53 -6.14 -11.98 -3.40
N CYS A 54 -6.29 -11.25 -2.31
CA CYS A 54 -5.63 -9.96 -2.10
C CYS A 54 -4.13 -10.13 -1.86
N TYR A 55 -3.72 -11.10 -1.02
CA TYR A 55 -2.32 -11.50 -0.90
C TYR A 55 -1.72 -11.95 -2.23
N SER A 56 -2.46 -12.72 -3.04
CA SER A 56 -2.03 -13.12 -4.38
C SER A 56 -1.85 -11.95 -5.33
N THR A 57 -2.65 -10.89 -5.18
CA THR A 57 -2.52 -9.65 -5.95
C THR A 57 -1.23 -8.93 -5.59
N ILE A 58 -0.93 -8.80 -4.30
CA ILE A 58 0.35 -8.24 -3.81
C ILE A 58 1.54 -9.06 -4.31
N ARG A 59 1.49 -10.40 -4.22
CA ARG A 59 2.53 -11.29 -4.80
C ARG A 59 2.72 -11.04 -6.30
N SER A 60 1.64 -10.77 -7.02
CA SER A 60 1.70 -10.53 -8.46
C SER A 60 2.40 -9.21 -8.78
N MET A 61 2.16 -8.14 -8.01
CA MET A 61 2.90 -6.87 -8.13
C MET A 61 4.40 -7.09 -7.88
N CYS A 62 4.72 -7.82 -6.81
CA CYS A 62 6.10 -8.13 -6.46
C CYS A 62 6.80 -8.93 -7.55
N ARG A 63 6.16 -9.99 -8.08
CA ARG A 63 6.70 -10.80 -9.19
C ARG A 63 6.84 -10.00 -10.48
N TYR A 64 5.92 -9.09 -10.77
CA TYR A 64 6.04 -8.18 -11.91
C TYR A 64 7.33 -7.36 -11.78
N GLN A 65 7.56 -6.78 -10.60
CA GLN A 65 8.75 -5.98 -10.33
C GLN A 65 10.04 -6.78 -10.47
N VAL A 66 10.08 -8.00 -9.91
CA VAL A 66 11.22 -8.93 -10.07
C VAL A 66 11.48 -9.22 -11.55
N ARG A 67 10.44 -9.44 -12.36
CA ARG A 67 10.61 -9.78 -13.79
C ARG A 67 11.12 -8.61 -14.62
N GLN A 68 10.62 -7.41 -14.38
CA GLN A 68 10.96 -6.24 -15.20
C GLN A 68 12.29 -5.60 -14.79
N GLU A 69 12.59 -5.60 -13.49
CA GLU A 69 13.57 -4.68 -12.90
C GLU A 69 14.35 -5.35 -11.74
N ALA A 70 14.67 -6.65 -11.90
CA ALA A 70 15.25 -7.54 -10.87
C ALA A 70 16.46 -7.01 -10.08
N ARG A 71 17.10 -5.93 -10.48
CA ARG A 71 18.29 -5.35 -9.81
C ARG A 71 18.22 -3.84 -9.64
N ASN A 72 17.04 -3.26 -9.85
CA ASN A 72 16.83 -1.83 -9.75
C ASN A 72 16.27 -1.45 -8.38
N GLN A 73 17.14 -0.95 -7.48
CA GLN A 73 16.74 -0.62 -6.12
C GLN A 73 15.69 0.49 -6.06
N SER A 74 15.78 1.49 -6.95
CA SER A 74 14.80 2.58 -6.96
C SER A 74 13.41 2.09 -7.32
N ALA A 75 13.33 1.10 -8.23
CA ALA A 75 12.08 0.52 -8.64
C ALA A 75 11.46 -0.35 -7.52
N PHE A 76 12.26 -1.07 -6.73
CA PHE A 76 11.77 -1.76 -5.53
C PHE A 76 11.39 -0.81 -4.39
N ARG A 77 12.10 0.31 -4.21
CA ARG A 77 11.68 1.36 -3.26
C ARG A 77 10.36 2.01 -3.68
N ARG A 78 10.15 2.20 -4.98
CA ARG A 78 8.85 2.64 -5.51
C ARG A 78 7.76 1.61 -5.21
N LEU A 79 8.00 0.33 -5.44
CA LEU A 79 7.05 -0.73 -5.07
C LEU A 79 6.76 -0.74 -3.55
N GLN A 80 7.77 -0.53 -2.71
CA GLN A 80 7.57 -0.42 -1.27
C GLN A 80 6.65 0.76 -0.91
N LYS A 81 6.88 1.94 -1.52
CA LYS A 81 6.01 3.11 -1.36
C LYS A 81 4.60 2.83 -1.88
N ASP A 82 4.46 2.19 -3.04
CA ASP A 82 3.15 1.89 -3.64
C ASP A 82 2.35 0.89 -2.78
N LEU A 83 3.02 -0.07 -2.12
CA LEU A 83 2.37 -1.05 -1.24
C LEU A 83 2.03 -0.48 0.14
N PHE A 84 2.98 0.18 0.79
CA PHE A 84 2.91 0.53 2.22
C PHE A 84 2.84 2.02 2.51
N GLY A 85 2.89 2.85 1.47
CA GLY A 85 2.86 4.29 1.59
C GLY A 85 4.23 4.92 1.81
N SER A 86 4.26 6.25 1.79
CA SER A 86 5.37 7.03 2.31
C SER A 86 4.85 8.30 2.99
N ARG A 87 5.62 8.74 3.99
CA ARG A 87 5.44 10.03 4.65
C ARG A 87 6.65 10.88 4.35
N ASP A 88 6.73 11.34 3.11
CA ASP A 88 7.77 12.28 2.69
C ASP A 88 7.27 13.71 2.93
N ALA A 89 8.19 14.67 3.07
CA ALA A 89 7.86 16.04 3.43
C ALA A 89 6.92 16.71 2.40
N GLY A 90 5.61 16.65 2.66
CA GLY A 90 4.56 17.30 1.86
C GLY A 90 3.65 16.37 1.06
N GLU A 91 3.98 15.08 0.95
CA GLU A 91 3.13 14.07 0.29
C GLU A 91 2.96 12.88 1.23
N GLU A 92 1.77 12.78 1.83
CA GLU A 92 1.35 11.58 2.56
C GLU A 92 0.56 10.69 1.60
N PHE A 93 1.07 9.50 1.38
CA PHE A 93 0.39 8.47 0.59
C PHE A 93 0.35 7.21 1.44
N ASP A 94 -0.85 6.66 1.65
CA ASP A 94 -1.06 5.56 2.61
C ASP A 94 -0.68 4.17 2.05
N GLY A 95 -0.49 4.05 0.74
CA GLY A 95 -0.19 2.77 0.11
C GLY A 95 -1.42 1.95 -0.24
N LEU A 96 -1.26 1.02 -1.19
CA LEU A 96 -2.32 0.13 -1.65
C LEU A 96 -2.92 -0.68 -0.50
N VAL A 97 -2.09 -1.14 0.45
CA VAL A 97 -2.57 -1.95 1.58
C VAL A 97 -3.56 -1.15 2.41
N ALA A 98 -3.29 0.11 2.74
CA ALA A 98 -4.23 0.93 3.50
C ALA A 98 -5.44 1.38 2.65
N LEU A 99 -5.24 1.67 1.37
CA LEU A 99 -6.30 2.20 0.49
C LEU A 99 -7.37 1.16 0.14
N ALA A 100 -6.99 -0.08 -0.13
CA ALA A 100 -7.90 -1.12 -0.63
C ALA A 100 -7.88 -2.42 0.18
N PHE A 101 -6.81 -2.69 0.94
CA PHE A 101 -6.62 -3.97 1.63
C PHE A 101 -6.37 -3.80 3.14
N ASP A 102 -7.02 -2.83 3.76
CA ASP A 102 -6.83 -2.41 5.16
C ASP A 102 -7.08 -3.53 6.19
N PHE A 103 -7.75 -4.61 5.76
CA PHE A 103 -8.06 -5.80 6.53
C PHE A 103 -6.98 -6.88 6.49
N LEU A 104 -5.95 -6.72 5.66
CA LEU A 104 -4.84 -7.66 5.59
C LEU A 104 -3.84 -7.43 6.73
N ASP A 105 -3.25 -8.52 7.21
CA ASP A 105 -2.07 -8.44 8.06
C ASP A 105 -0.89 -7.84 7.27
N VAL A 106 -0.48 -6.63 7.70
CA VAL A 106 0.61 -5.86 7.10
C VAL A 106 1.94 -6.58 7.21
N GLU A 107 2.19 -7.34 8.28
CA GLU A 107 3.44 -8.11 8.40
C GLU A 107 3.51 -9.21 7.34
N ARG A 108 2.40 -9.89 7.08
CA ARG A 108 2.32 -10.86 5.99
C ARG A 108 2.54 -10.23 4.62
N CYS A 109 2.04 -9.01 4.39
CA CYS A 109 2.34 -8.25 3.18
C CYS A 109 3.84 -7.90 3.07
N ARG A 110 4.49 -7.52 4.18
CA ARG A 110 5.94 -7.27 4.23
C ARG A 110 6.76 -8.52 3.96
N LEU A 111 6.36 -9.68 4.50
CA LEU A 111 7.00 -10.97 4.20
C LEU A 111 6.96 -11.27 2.70
N ILE A 112 5.80 -11.10 2.05
CA ILE A 112 5.65 -11.28 0.60
C ILE A 112 6.60 -10.35 -0.17
N PHE A 113 6.71 -9.08 0.23
CA PHE A 113 7.63 -8.14 -0.39
C PHE A 113 9.09 -8.57 -0.18
N MET A 114 9.47 -8.98 1.03
CA MET A 114 10.82 -9.47 1.32
C MET A 114 11.18 -10.72 0.53
N GLU A 115 10.27 -11.68 0.39
CA GLU A 115 10.47 -12.85 -0.48
C GLU A 115 10.85 -12.41 -1.90
N SER A 116 10.17 -11.41 -2.45
CA SER A 116 10.48 -10.89 -3.78
C SER A 116 11.83 -10.18 -3.88
N LEU A 117 12.25 -9.48 -2.82
CA LEU A 117 13.58 -8.88 -2.75
C LEU A 117 14.66 -9.97 -2.75
N LEU A 118 14.44 -11.06 -2.02
CA LEU A 118 15.38 -12.18 -1.99
C LEU A 118 15.44 -12.89 -3.34
N ASP A 119 14.31 -13.13 -4.00
CA ASP A 119 14.25 -13.69 -5.36
C ASP A 119 15.02 -12.83 -6.38
N ALA A 120 15.01 -11.51 -6.17
CA ALA A 120 15.73 -10.52 -6.98
C ALA A 120 17.22 -10.34 -6.59
N ASN A 121 17.71 -11.01 -5.54
CA ASN A 121 19.04 -10.79 -4.94
C ASN A 121 19.25 -9.37 -4.39
N MET A 122 18.18 -8.71 -3.93
CA MET A 122 18.18 -7.37 -3.34
C MET A 122 18.43 -7.41 -1.83
N PHE A 123 19.51 -8.08 -1.41
CA PHE A 123 19.80 -8.34 0.00
C PHE A 123 19.94 -7.08 0.86
N SER A 124 20.53 -6.01 0.31
CA SER A 124 20.66 -4.73 1.03
C SER A 124 19.31 -4.11 1.37
N LEU A 125 18.37 -4.13 0.43
CA LEU A 125 17.03 -3.59 0.62
C LEU A 125 16.18 -4.53 1.50
N ALA A 126 16.35 -5.86 1.36
CA ALA A 126 15.70 -6.83 2.24
C ALA A 126 16.13 -6.61 3.70
N TYR A 127 17.42 -6.34 3.94
CA TYR A 127 17.94 -6.00 5.25
C TYR A 127 17.36 -4.69 5.79
N GLU A 128 17.26 -3.65 4.96
CA GLU A 128 16.63 -2.36 5.31
C GLU A 128 15.17 -2.55 5.77
N VAL A 129 14.37 -3.30 5.01
CA VAL A 129 12.97 -3.60 5.34
C VAL A 129 12.85 -4.36 6.67
N MET A 130 13.72 -5.34 6.89
CA MET A 130 13.76 -6.12 8.14
C MET A 130 14.11 -5.23 9.34
N GLN A 131 15.12 -4.36 9.21
CA GLN A 131 15.53 -3.44 10.28
C GLN A 131 14.44 -2.43 10.64
N ASN A 132 13.72 -1.89 9.65
CA ASN A 132 12.60 -0.99 9.87
C ASN A 132 11.44 -1.71 10.62
N SER A 133 11.22 -2.99 10.33
CA SER A 133 10.21 -3.81 11.01
C SER A 133 10.59 -4.13 12.45
N ILE A 134 11.88 -4.33 12.75
CA ILE A 134 12.38 -4.53 14.12
C ILE A 134 12.30 -3.23 14.93
N SER A 135 12.66 -2.11 14.31
CA SER A 135 12.69 -0.79 14.96
C SER A 135 11.29 -0.30 15.37
N SER A 136 10.26 -0.61 14.56
CA SER A 136 8.87 -0.32 14.88
C SER A 136 8.32 -1.17 16.05
N ILE A 137 8.77 -2.42 16.20
CA ILE A 137 8.45 -3.28 17.35
C ILE A 137 9.16 -2.80 18.62
N SER A 138 10.38 -2.27 18.47
CA SER A 138 11.22 -1.82 19.59
C SER A 138 10.83 -0.45 20.15
N SER A 139 9.93 0.27 19.47
CA SER A 139 9.56 1.65 19.81
C SER A 139 8.04 1.83 19.91
N PRO A 140 7.38 1.39 20.99
CA PRO A 140 6.02 1.80 21.27
C PRO A 140 6.04 3.20 21.90
N SER A 141 6.56 4.22 21.20
CA SER A 141 6.45 5.68 21.44
C SER A 141 7.45 6.42 20.55
N GLY A 142 7.01 7.49 19.89
CA GLY A 142 7.69 8.13 18.76
C GLY A 142 9.13 8.57 18.97
N GLN A 143 9.94 8.39 17.92
CA GLN A 143 10.83 9.41 17.33
C GLN A 143 11.48 8.84 16.07
N LEU A 144 11.26 9.53 14.94
CA LEU A 144 12.01 9.32 13.70
C LEU A 144 13.48 9.65 13.94
N VAL A 145 14.39 8.69 13.70
CA VAL A 145 15.82 8.98 13.58
C VAL A 145 16.25 8.66 12.16
N SER A 146 16.37 9.74 11.39
CA SER A 146 17.17 9.84 10.17
C SER A 146 18.62 9.46 10.47
N GLY A 147 19.18 8.54 9.68
CA GLY A 147 20.56 8.10 9.84
C GLY A 147 21.07 7.42 8.58
N TYR A 148 21.55 8.22 7.63
CA TYR A 148 22.46 7.78 6.58
C TYR A 148 23.63 7.01 7.18
N VAL A 149 23.92 5.81 6.66
CA VAL A 149 25.24 5.19 6.81
C VAL A 149 25.81 4.98 5.42
N SER A 150 26.73 5.87 5.07
CA SER A 150 27.67 5.70 3.96
C SER A 150 28.71 4.64 4.31
N LEU A 151 28.97 3.72 3.39
CA LEU A 151 30.25 3.03 3.25
C LEU A 151 30.65 3.07 1.77
#